data_AF-A0A841CUE7-F1
#
_entry.id   AF-A0A841CUE7-F1
#
_cell.length_a   1.000
_cell.length_b   1.000
_cell.length_c   1.000
_cell.angle_alpha   90.00
_cell.angle_beta   90.00
_cell.angle_gamma   90.00
#
_symmetry.space_group_name_H-M   'P 1'
#
loop_
_entity.id
_entity.type
_entity.pdbx_description
1 polymer ?
#
loop_
_entity_poly.entity_id
_entity_poly.type
_entity_poly.pdbx_seq_one_letter_code
_entity_poly.pdbx_strand_id
1 'polypeptide(L)'
;MNDLKRGALRLSLIGSVAAGILAAAPTAGNAAVGELQIAKSGATMTVTAGTVTRNDNITVQAVSGRIHVFGSGIRAVQGGGCTQVSAGEVDCGNGVTGISADLGSGNDRFSSLVEINGTVDGGSGDDSFSAGRSPRGTGLTYRGGLGRDTVDYSSSSTGVVVTKGVGAQLDGRASVDRDNVSVDVEVIRGTGRTDTLVGGTGADTLIGGNGADILRGNGGNDTIDARDSQGTKDTTIDCGAGADTATADAADAPVNCESVGRR
;
A
#
# COMPACT_ATOMS: atom_id res chain seq x y z
N MET A 1 -45.42 81.98 0.83
CA MET A 1 -44.44 81.81 -0.27
C MET A 1 -43.45 80.75 0.17
N ASN A 2 -43.44 79.62 -0.54
CA ASN A 2 -42.33 78.71 -0.82
C ASN A 2 -41.41 78.22 0.33
N ASP A 3 -40.92 76.98 0.39
CA ASP A 3 -41.14 75.71 -0.31
C ASP A 3 -40.13 74.71 0.34
N LEU A 4 -40.23 73.42 -0.02
CA LEU A 4 -39.17 72.39 0.00
C LEU A 4 -38.96 71.47 1.24
N LYS A 5 -39.72 70.35 1.20
CA LYS A 5 -39.29 68.93 1.16
C LYS A 5 -37.92 68.52 1.73
N ARG A 6 -37.92 67.44 2.54
CA ARG A 6 -37.04 66.26 2.41
C ARG A 6 -37.63 65.06 3.18
N GLY A 7 -37.64 63.89 2.54
CA GLY A 7 -38.12 62.63 3.12
C GLY A 7 -37.04 61.54 3.13
N ALA A 8 -37.52 60.30 3.37
CA ALA A 8 -36.84 58.99 3.33
C ALA A 8 -36.06 58.62 4.62
N LEU A 9 -36.01 57.39 5.12
CA LEU A 9 -36.48 56.06 4.68
C LEU A 9 -36.44 55.15 5.94
N ARG A 10 -37.48 54.34 6.22
CA ARG A 10 -37.41 53.30 7.28
C ARG A 10 -36.99 51.97 6.65
N LEU A 11 -35.82 51.48 7.02
CA LEU A 11 -35.30 50.18 6.60
C LEU A 11 -35.83 49.10 7.54
N SER A 12 -36.73 48.25 7.05
CA SER A 12 -37.27 47.11 7.81
C SER A 12 -36.43 45.86 7.50
N LEU A 13 -35.74 45.33 8.51
CA LEU A 13 -35.02 44.07 8.45
C LEU A 13 -36.04 42.91 8.41
N ILE A 14 -36.04 42.13 7.33
CA ILE A 14 -36.75 40.85 7.26
C ILE A 14 -35.77 39.77 7.74
N GLY A 15 -36.02 39.20 8.92
CA GLY A 15 -35.29 38.03 9.42
C GLY A 15 -35.88 36.75 8.80
N SER A 16 -35.11 36.09 7.95
CA SER A 16 -35.41 34.75 7.43
C SER A 16 -34.82 33.69 8.38
N VAL A 17 -35.69 32.91 9.02
CA VAL A 17 -35.30 31.71 9.78
C VAL A 17 -35.08 30.58 8.78
N ALA A 18 -33.83 30.23 8.51
CA ALA A 18 -33.49 29.02 7.78
C ALA A 18 -33.62 27.82 8.73
N ALA A 19 -34.65 27.00 8.51
CA ALA A 19 -34.76 25.69 9.13
C ALA A 19 -33.69 24.76 8.54
N GLY A 20 -32.56 24.65 9.23
CA GLY A 20 -31.52 23.69 8.89
C GLY A 20 -32.02 22.26 9.12
N ILE A 21 -32.13 21.49 8.04
CA ILE A 21 -32.27 20.04 8.11
C ILE A 21 -30.97 19.51 8.72
N LEU A 22 -31.03 19.08 9.98
CA LEU A 22 -29.95 18.38 10.64
C LEU A 22 -29.87 16.98 9.99
N ALA A 23 -29.05 16.85 8.95
CA ALA A 23 -28.68 15.54 8.44
C ALA A 23 -27.97 14.80 9.58
N ALA A 24 -28.57 13.70 10.03
CA ALA A 24 -27.91 12.80 10.98
C ALA A 24 -26.62 12.31 10.34
N ALA A 25 -25.47 12.70 10.92
CA ALA A 25 -24.20 12.08 10.57
C ALA A 25 -24.31 10.57 10.82
N PRO A 26 -23.77 9.72 9.93
CA PRO A 26 -23.73 8.28 10.20
C PRO A 26 -23.02 8.07 11.54
N THR A 27 -23.63 7.26 12.41
CA THR A 27 -23.07 6.92 13.71
C THR A 27 -21.69 6.32 13.50
N ALA A 28 -20.64 7.07 13.85
CA ALA A 28 -19.31 6.51 14.02
C ALA A 28 -19.43 5.36 15.01
N GLY A 29 -18.99 4.16 14.63
CA GLY A 29 -18.86 3.07 15.59
C GLY A 29 -18.01 3.56 16.75
N ASN A 30 -18.39 3.21 17.98
CA ASN A 30 -17.63 3.56 19.19
C ASN A 30 -16.31 2.77 19.22
N ALA A 31 -15.37 3.17 18.37
CA ALA A 31 -13.98 2.80 18.40
C ALA A 31 -13.37 3.23 19.73
N ALA A 32 -12.79 2.30 20.47
CA ALA A 32 -11.85 2.69 21.51
C ALA A 32 -10.55 3.19 20.86
N VAL A 33 -9.83 4.05 21.58
CA VAL A 33 -8.50 4.52 21.16
C VAL A 33 -7.60 3.30 20.91
N GLY A 34 -7.00 3.21 19.72
CA GLY A 34 -6.08 2.13 19.37
C GLY A 34 -6.68 0.94 18.62
N GLU A 35 -7.97 0.96 18.28
CA GLU A 35 -8.61 -0.12 17.52
C GLU A 35 -8.56 0.13 16.02
N LEU A 36 -8.45 -0.94 15.23
CA LEU A 36 -8.46 -0.86 13.77
C LEU A 36 -9.87 -0.49 13.29
N GLN A 37 -10.01 0.63 12.59
CA GLN A 37 -11.28 1.12 12.06
C GLN A 37 -11.45 0.76 10.60
N ILE A 38 -12.58 0.18 10.24
CA ILE A 38 -12.88 -0.24 8.87
C ILE A 38 -14.25 0.30 8.47
N ALA A 39 -14.26 1.21 7.50
CA ALA A 39 -15.48 1.85 7.01
C ALA A 39 -15.53 1.81 5.48
N LYS A 40 -16.70 2.14 4.93
CA LYS A 40 -16.89 2.23 3.49
C LYS A 40 -17.77 3.42 3.13
N SER A 41 -17.33 4.16 2.12
CA SER A 41 -18.07 5.25 1.50
C SER A 41 -18.07 5.08 0.00
N GLY A 42 -19.26 4.90 -0.60
CA GLY A 42 -19.38 4.57 -2.03
C GLY A 42 -18.69 3.25 -2.35
N ALA A 43 -17.77 3.28 -3.32
CA ALA A 43 -16.99 2.11 -3.74
C ALA A 43 -15.64 1.97 -3.01
N THR A 44 -15.30 2.91 -2.12
CA THR A 44 -14.02 2.94 -1.43
C THR A 44 -14.17 2.53 0.02
N MET A 45 -13.34 1.59 0.44
CA MET A 45 -13.17 1.19 1.83
C MET A 45 -11.99 1.93 2.46
N THR A 46 -12.11 2.30 3.73
CA THR A 46 -11.01 2.84 4.52
C THR A 46 -10.64 1.86 5.61
N VAL A 47 -9.35 1.63 5.79
CA VAL A 47 -8.77 0.86 6.89
C VAL A 47 -7.82 1.79 7.62
N THR A 48 -8.06 2.05 8.90
CA THR A 48 -7.26 3.03 9.65
C THR A 48 -6.90 2.42 10.99
N ALA A 49 -5.62 2.20 11.20
CA ALA A 49 -5.11 1.78 12.50
C ALA A 49 -5.35 2.86 13.56
N GLY A 50 -5.42 2.42 14.81
CA GLY A 50 -5.52 3.34 15.93
C GLY A 50 -4.16 4.00 16.23
N THR A 51 -4.16 4.98 17.13
CA THR A 51 -2.94 5.74 17.49
C THR A 51 -1.99 5.01 18.45
N VAL A 52 -2.15 3.70 18.62
CA VAL A 52 -1.32 2.88 19.52
C VAL A 52 -0.31 2.12 18.69
N THR A 53 0.94 2.05 19.14
CA THR A 53 1.94 1.21 18.48
C THR A 53 1.58 -0.26 18.65
N ARG A 54 1.24 -0.93 17.55
CA ARG A 54 0.82 -2.34 17.51
C ARG A 54 1.06 -2.90 16.12
N ASN A 55 1.56 -4.12 16.06
CA ASN A 55 1.69 -4.83 14.80
C ASN A 55 0.32 -5.37 14.35
N ASP A 56 -0.21 -4.81 13.29
CA ASP A 56 -1.46 -5.17 12.63
C ASP A 56 -1.21 -6.18 11.52
N ASN A 57 -2.05 -7.20 11.41
CA ASN A 57 -1.99 -8.17 10.33
C ASN A 57 -3.33 -8.23 9.62
N ILE A 58 -3.39 -7.54 8.48
CA ILE A 58 -4.62 -7.24 7.75
C ILE A 58 -4.65 -8.02 6.44
N THR A 59 -5.75 -8.72 6.21
CA THR A 59 -6.04 -9.40 4.94
C THR A 59 -7.39 -8.97 4.41
N VAL A 60 -7.42 -8.54 3.15
CA VAL A 60 -8.66 -8.24 2.42
C VAL A 60 -9.02 -9.43 1.53
N GLN A 61 -10.23 -9.96 1.68
CA GLN A 61 -10.66 -11.16 0.97
C GLN A 61 -12.15 -11.11 0.61
N ALA A 62 -12.51 -11.76 -0.50
CA ALA A 62 -13.91 -11.98 -0.84
C ALA A 62 -14.45 -13.23 -0.13
N VAL A 63 -15.56 -13.07 0.60
CA VAL A 63 -16.33 -14.18 1.21
C VAL A 63 -17.72 -14.15 0.61
N SER A 64 -18.07 -15.21 -0.14
CA SER A 64 -19.37 -15.31 -0.83
C SER A 64 -19.70 -14.09 -1.72
N GLY A 65 -18.68 -13.53 -2.38
CA GLY A 65 -18.80 -12.37 -3.27
C GLY A 65 -18.80 -10.99 -2.58
N ARG A 66 -18.76 -10.96 -1.25
CA ARG A 66 -18.69 -9.74 -0.43
C ARG A 66 -17.26 -9.48 0.01
N ILE A 67 -16.84 -8.23 0.17
CA ILE A 67 -15.50 -7.89 0.63
C ILE A 67 -15.45 -7.85 2.16
N HIS A 68 -14.58 -8.67 2.72
CA HIS A 68 -14.29 -8.76 4.14
C HIS A 68 -12.84 -8.31 4.40
N VAL A 69 -12.64 -7.69 5.56
CA VAL A 69 -11.33 -7.34 6.10
C VAL A 69 -11.13 -8.12 7.37
N PHE A 70 -10.03 -8.88 7.41
CA PHE A 70 -9.62 -9.70 8.54
C PHE A 70 -8.41 -9.07 9.22
N GLY A 71 -8.51 -8.81 10.52
CA GLY A 71 -7.41 -8.45 11.40
C GLY A 71 -7.04 -9.62 12.31
N SER A 72 -5.86 -10.22 12.10
CA SER A 72 -5.39 -11.34 12.92
C SER A 72 -4.75 -10.84 14.22
N GLY A 73 -5.25 -11.32 15.37
CA GLY A 73 -4.71 -10.96 16.68
C GLY A 73 -5.06 -9.54 17.15
N ILE A 74 -5.95 -8.84 16.43
CA ILE A 74 -6.33 -7.45 16.70
C ILE A 74 -7.85 -7.29 16.71
N ARG A 75 -8.33 -6.24 17.39
CA ARG A 75 -9.75 -5.87 17.34
C ARG A 75 -10.00 -4.94 16.15
N ALA A 76 -10.78 -5.44 15.21
CA ALA A 76 -11.30 -4.72 14.06
C ALA A 76 -12.70 -4.17 14.39
N VAL A 77 -12.96 -2.91 14.05
CA VAL A 77 -14.21 -2.22 14.39
C VAL A 77 -14.85 -1.68 13.13
N GLN A 78 -16.13 -2.02 12.96
CA GLN A 78 -16.97 -1.50 11.89
C GLN A 78 -17.16 0.03 12.04
N GLY A 79 -16.97 0.75 10.95
CA GLY A 79 -17.46 2.09 10.73
C GLY A 79 -18.67 2.08 9.78
N GLY A 80 -19.10 3.27 9.35
CA GLY A 80 -20.23 3.41 8.43
C GLY A 80 -20.02 2.63 7.13
N GLY A 81 -21.09 2.02 6.60
CA GLY A 81 -21.06 1.27 5.35
C GLY A 81 -20.50 -0.15 5.42
N CYS A 82 -20.01 -0.59 6.58
CA CYS A 82 -19.60 -1.96 6.84
C CYS A 82 -20.40 -2.58 8.01
N THR A 83 -20.25 -3.89 8.22
CA THR A 83 -20.93 -4.68 9.25
C THR A 83 -19.92 -5.56 9.97
N GLN A 84 -19.95 -5.57 11.29
CA GLN A 84 -19.09 -6.38 12.15
C GLN A 84 -19.52 -7.84 12.05
N VAL A 85 -18.57 -8.71 11.75
CA VAL A 85 -18.80 -10.15 11.70
C VAL A 85 -18.27 -10.81 12.98
N SER A 86 -17.06 -10.46 13.38
CA SER A 86 -16.42 -10.95 14.60
C SER A 86 -15.44 -9.91 15.15
N ALA A 87 -14.77 -10.19 16.27
CA ALA A 87 -13.80 -9.26 16.86
C ALA A 87 -12.64 -8.89 15.90
N GLY A 88 -12.29 -9.76 14.96
CA GLY A 88 -11.21 -9.55 13.99
C GLY A 88 -11.71 -9.47 12.54
N GLU A 89 -13.02 -9.27 12.31
CA GLU A 89 -13.59 -9.33 10.97
C GLU A 89 -14.70 -8.31 10.76
N VAL A 90 -14.58 -7.56 9.66
CA VAL A 90 -15.57 -6.57 9.20
C VAL A 90 -15.91 -6.83 7.72
N ASP A 91 -17.20 -6.90 7.42
CA ASP A 91 -17.78 -7.10 6.09
C ASP A 91 -18.22 -5.75 5.51
N CYS A 92 -17.59 -5.30 4.44
CA CYS A 92 -17.90 -4.05 3.74
C CYS A 92 -18.80 -4.24 2.51
N GLY A 93 -19.39 -5.43 2.37
CA GLY A 93 -20.39 -5.74 1.36
C GLY A 93 -19.85 -5.76 -0.07
N ASN A 94 -20.73 -5.51 -1.03
CA ASN A 94 -20.44 -5.60 -2.46
C ASN A 94 -19.99 -4.26 -3.05
N GLY A 95 -19.36 -4.28 -4.23
CA GLY A 95 -19.03 -3.06 -4.98
C GLY A 95 -17.88 -2.24 -4.39
N VAL A 96 -17.08 -2.83 -3.49
CA VAL A 96 -15.79 -2.24 -3.10
C VAL A 96 -14.81 -2.47 -4.25
N THR A 97 -14.33 -1.38 -4.82
CA THR A 97 -13.29 -1.38 -5.87
C THR A 97 -12.06 -0.56 -5.46
N GLY A 98 -12.19 0.22 -4.39
CA GLY A 98 -11.16 1.10 -3.85
C GLY A 98 -10.83 0.80 -2.40
N ILE A 99 -9.58 1.03 -2.01
CA ILE A 99 -9.09 1.01 -0.63
C ILE A 99 -8.20 2.22 -0.32
N SER A 100 -8.33 2.75 0.89
CA SER A 100 -7.35 3.62 1.52
C SER A 100 -7.00 3.02 2.87
N ALA A 101 -5.82 2.42 2.98
CA ALA A 101 -5.30 1.82 4.19
C ALA A 101 -4.17 2.67 4.78
N ASP A 102 -4.28 2.97 6.08
CA ASP A 102 -3.26 3.60 6.92
C ASP A 102 -3.04 2.63 8.09
N LEU A 103 -1.88 1.97 8.11
CA LEU A 103 -1.54 0.91 9.06
C LEU A 103 -0.95 1.46 10.37
N GLY A 104 -0.59 2.74 10.40
CA GLY A 104 -0.25 3.46 11.62
C GLY A 104 1.14 3.16 12.15
N SER A 105 1.24 2.69 13.40
CA SER A 105 2.52 2.44 14.04
C SER A 105 2.64 0.98 14.44
N GLY A 106 3.78 0.36 14.15
CA GLY A 106 4.01 -1.05 14.38
C GLY A 106 4.73 -1.66 13.19
N ASN A 107 5.06 -2.94 13.29
CA ASN A 107 5.56 -3.69 12.14
C ASN A 107 4.37 -4.45 11.56
N ASP A 108 3.69 -3.81 10.62
CA ASP A 108 2.40 -4.21 10.11
C ASP A 108 2.53 -5.11 8.89
N ARG A 109 1.43 -5.81 8.61
CA ARG A 109 1.29 -6.68 7.45
C ARG A 109 0.00 -6.40 6.74
N PHE A 110 0.08 -6.27 5.43
CA PHE A 110 -1.08 -6.14 4.57
C PHE A 110 -1.03 -7.12 3.42
N SER A 111 -2.19 -7.72 3.10
CA SER A 111 -2.35 -8.48 1.86
C SER A 111 -3.77 -8.36 1.31
N SER A 112 -3.88 -8.35 -0.02
CA SER A 112 -5.17 -8.41 -0.71
C SER A 112 -5.28 -9.67 -1.56
N LEU A 113 -6.36 -10.41 -1.37
CA LEU A 113 -6.74 -11.57 -2.18
C LEU A 113 -7.80 -11.21 -3.24
N VAL A 114 -8.10 -9.93 -3.39
CA VAL A 114 -9.15 -9.41 -4.27
C VAL A 114 -8.63 -8.29 -5.15
N GLU A 115 -9.31 -8.07 -6.27
CA GLU A 115 -9.06 -6.95 -7.16
C GLU A 115 -9.57 -5.65 -6.54
N ILE A 116 -8.63 -4.83 -6.07
CA ILE A 116 -8.88 -3.52 -5.47
C ILE A 116 -7.76 -2.56 -5.86
N ASN A 117 -8.10 -1.27 -5.85
CA ASN A 117 -7.17 -0.19 -6.20
C ASN A 117 -7.06 0.81 -5.06
N GLY A 118 -5.95 1.53 -4.98
CA GLY A 118 -5.82 2.66 -4.05
C GLY A 118 -4.49 2.68 -3.33
N THR A 119 -4.47 3.09 -2.08
CA THR A 119 -3.24 3.25 -1.29
C THR A 119 -3.24 2.33 -0.08
N VAL A 120 -2.08 1.77 0.21
CA VAL A 120 -1.72 1.20 1.50
C VAL A 120 -0.48 1.94 2.00
N ASP A 121 -0.60 2.58 3.16
CA ASP A 121 0.45 3.32 3.84
C ASP A 121 0.84 2.56 5.12
N GLY A 122 2.08 2.10 5.20
CA GLY A 122 2.61 1.36 6.35
C GLY A 122 2.70 2.23 7.61
N GLY A 123 3.11 3.48 7.44
CA GLY A 123 3.22 4.43 8.53
C GLY A 123 4.58 4.35 9.20
N SER A 124 4.68 3.84 10.42
CA SER A 124 5.96 3.76 11.14
C SER A 124 6.25 2.37 11.69
N GLY A 125 7.45 1.87 11.45
CA GLY A 125 7.91 0.53 11.82
C GLY A 125 8.38 -0.20 10.57
N ASP A 126 8.72 -1.48 10.70
CA ASP A 126 9.17 -2.28 9.55
C ASP A 126 7.98 -3.07 9.00
N ASP A 127 7.34 -2.54 7.96
CA ASP A 127 6.09 -3.06 7.41
C ASP A 127 6.32 -4.05 6.27
N SER A 128 5.33 -4.90 6.04
CA SER A 128 5.37 -5.92 4.98
C SER A 128 4.07 -6.02 4.19
N PHE A 129 4.18 -5.74 2.90
CA PHE A 129 3.09 -5.84 1.93
C PHE A 129 3.26 -7.13 1.11
N SER A 130 2.32 -8.06 1.26
CA SER A 130 2.30 -9.28 0.43
C SER A 130 1.49 -9.03 -0.84
N ALA A 131 2.21 -8.74 -1.92
CA ALA A 131 1.67 -8.29 -3.20
C ALA A 131 1.50 -9.45 -4.21
N GLY A 132 0.79 -9.19 -5.32
CA GLY A 132 0.60 -10.16 -6.39
C GLY A 132 -0.27 -11.38 -6.06
N ARG A 133 -1.02 -11.37 -4.94
CA ARG A 133 -1.81 -12.52 -4.47
C ARG A 133 -3.19 -12.66 -5.11
N SER A 134 -3.81 -11.56 -5.53
CA SER A 134 -5.10 -11.57 -6.23
C SER A 134 -4.95 -12.18 -7.62
N PRO A 135 -5.70 -13.23 -8.04
CA PRO A 135 -5.58 -13.76 -9.40
C PRO A 135 -5.92 -12.77 -10.51
N ARG A 136 -6.72 -11.73 -10.19
CA ARG A 136 -7.10 -10.65 -11.12
C ARG A 136 -6.23 -9.40 -11.00
N GLY A 137 -5.24 -9.48 -10.13
CA GLY A 137 -4.34 -8.40 -9.79
C GLY A 137 -4.94 -7.34 -8.89
N THR A 138 -4.13 -6.34 -8.61
CA THR A 138 -4.45 -5.15 -7.83
C THR A 138 -3.91 -3.91 -8.53
N GLY A 139 -4.38 -2.74 -8.10
CA GLY A 139 -3.81 -1.44 -8.47
C GLY A 139 -3.45 -0.66 -7.21
N LEU A 140 -2.59 -1.24 -6.37
CA LEU A 140 -2.24 -0.68 -5.06
C LEU A 140 -0.95 0.11 -5.14
N THR A 141 -0.97 1.32 -4.59
CA THR A 141 0.24 2.06 -4.24
C THR A 141 0.66 1.68 -2.83
N TYR A 142 1.83 1.07 -2.69
CA TYR A 142 2.44 0.74 -1.41
C TYR A 142 3.39 1.85 -1.01
N ARG A 143 3.14 2.50 0.14
CA ARG A 143 4.05 3.45 0.79
C ARG A 143 4.58 2.78 2.06
N GLY A 144 5.90 2.77 2.21
CA GLY A 144 6.54 2.19 3.38
C GLY A 144 6.31 3.09 4.60
N GLY A 145 6.82 4.31 4.50
CA GLY A 145 6.76 5.29 5.57
C GLY A 145 8.11 5.37 6.31
N LEU A 146 8.08 5.34 7.64
CA LEU A 146 9.28 5.35 8.47
C LEU A 146 9.65 3.93 8.88
N GLY A 147 10.86 3.50 8.59
CA GLY A 147 11.36 2.19 9.02
C GLY A 147 12.04 1.51 7.85
N ARG A 148 12.03 0.18 7.86
CA ARG A 148 12.53 -0.63 6.75
C ARG A 148 11.43 -1.53 6.21
N ASP A 149 10.84 -1.11 5.11
CA ASP A 149 9.61 -1.67 4.59
C ASP A 149 9.85 -2.65 3.44
N THR A 150 8.95 -3.62 3.30
CA THR A 150 9.08 -4.70 2.32
C THR A 150 7.83 -4.87 1.47
N VAL A 151 7.98 -4.81 0.15
CA VAL A 151 7.00 -5.36 -0.79
C VAL A 151 7.47 -6.74 -1.26
N ASP A 152 6.64 -7.76 -1.01
CA ASP A 152 6.96 -9.15 -1.26
C ASP A 152 6.02 -9.75 -2.31
N TYR A 153 6.57 -10.02 -3.51
CA TYR A 153 5.89 -10.69 -4.62
C TYR A 153 6.12 -12.21 -4.65
N SER A 154 6.85 -12.80 -3.72
CA SER A 154 7.34 -14.19 -3.80
C SER A 154 6.27 -15.27 -3.97
N SER A 155 5.03 -14.98 -3.56
CA SER A 155 3.89 -15.88 -3.73
C SER A 155 3.23 -15.83 -5.11
N SER A 156 3.66 -14.89 -5.97
CA SER A 156 3.13 -14.70 -7.31
C SER A 156 3.40 -15.90 -8.24
N SER A 157 2.41 -16.23 -9.06
CA SER A 157 2.49 -17.31 -10.04
C SER A 157 3.04 -16.87 -11.41
N THR A 158 3.50 -15.64 -11.57
CA THR A 158 4.22 -15.16 -12.77
C THR A 158 5.31 -14.18 -12.35
N GLY A 159 6.31 -13.99 -13.20
CA GLY A 159 7.34 -12.98 -12.94
C GLY A 159 6.75 -11.57 -12.86
N VAL A 160 7.46 -10.67 -12.19
CA VAL A 160 7.07 -9.30 -11.92
C VAL A 160 8.04 -8.31 -12.52
N VAL A 161 7.51 -7.14 -12.87
CA VAL A 161 8.31 -5.96 -13.19
C VAL A 161 8.02 -4.94 -12.11
N VAL A 162 9.04 -4.49 -11.41
CA VAL A 162 8.94 -3.48 -10.37
C VAL A 162 10.01 -2.42 -10.62
N THR A 163 9.61 -1.16 -10.68
CA THR A 163 10.53 -0.03 -10.78
C THR A 163 10.17 1.00 -9.73
N LYS A 164 11.07 1.31 -8.80
CA LYS A 164 10.79 2.31 -7.75
C LYS A 164 10.72 3.73 -8.32
N GLY A 165 9.73 4.50 -7.88
CA GLY A 165 9.51 5.85 -8.42
C GLY A 165 8.22 6.53 -7.95
N VAL A 166 8.00 7.77 -8.41
CA VAL A 166 6.80 8.56 -8.12
C VAL A 166 5.93 8.66 -9.37
N GLY A 167 4.72 8.09 -9.34
CA GLY A 167 3.76 8.19 -10.45
C GLY A 167 2.99 6.89 -10.71
N ALA A 168 2.22 6.85 -11.80
CA ALA A 168 1.50 5.65 -12.21
C ALA A 168 2.47 4.65 -12.87
N GLN A 169 3.22 3.94 -12.03
CA GLN A 169 3.99 2.77 -12.43
C GLN A 169 3.03 1.57 -12.46
N LEU A 170 3.33 0.59 -13.31
CA LEU A 170 2.50 -0.60 -13.53
C LEU A 170 3.25 -1.81 -12.99
N ASP A 171 3.60 -1.73 -11.72
CA ASP A 171 4.41 -2.72 -11.03
C ASP A 171 3.62 -4.00 -10.75
N GLY A 172 4.37 -5.09 -10.52
CA GLY A 172 3.85 -6.42 -10.26
C GLY A 172 3.81 -7.29 -11.52
N ARG A 173 2.86 -8.21 -11.61
CA ARG A 173 2.76 -9.13 -12.75
C ARG A 173 2.28 -8.39 -13.99
N ALA A 174 3.05 -8.50 -15.07
CA ALA A 174 2.74 -7.84 -16.32
C ALA A 174 1.31 -8.14 -16.81
N SER A 175 0.58 -7.07 -17.17
CA SER A 175 -0.82 -7.12 -17.66
C SER A 175 -1.87 -7.60 -16.66
N VAL A 176 -1.50 -7.89 -15.42
CA VAL A 176 -2.41 -8.34 -14.35
C VAL A 176 -2.46 -7.32 -13.24
N ASP A 177 -1.30 -7.01 -12.66
CA ASP A 177 -1.18 -5.98 -11.64
C ASP A 177 -0.96 -4.61 -12.28
N ARG A 178 -1.30 -3.57 -11.51
CA ARG A 178 -1.09 -2.16 -11.79
C ARG A 178 -0.63 -1.47 -10.50
N ASP A 179 0.19 -2.17 -9.74
CA ASP A 179 0.66 -1.69 -8.46
C ASP A 179 1.69 -0.57 -8.67
N ASN A 180 2.02 0.14 -7.60
CA ASN A 180 3.09 1.11 -7.59
C ASN A 180 3.86 1.00 -6.28
N VAL A 181 5.14 0.63 -6.36
CA VAL A 181 6.03 0.58 -5.21
C VAL A 181 6.70 1.94 -5.03
N SER A 182 6.37 2.61 -3.93
CA SER A 182 6.87 3.95 -3.65
C SER A 182 8.37 3.96 -3.34
N VAL A 183 8.98 5.13 -3.47
CA VAL A 183 10.43 5.33 -3.29
C VAL A 183 10.90 5.11 -1.85
N ASP A 184 9.99 5.14 -0.89
CA ASP A 184 10.19 4.93 0.54
C ASP A 184 9.96 3.47 0.98
N VAL A 185 10.05 2.50 0.06
CA VAL A 185 10.04 1.06 0.38
C VAL A 185 11.42 0.48 0.16
N GLU A 186 12.14 0.06 1.19
CA GLU A 186 13.55 -0.32 1.09
C GLU A 186 13.77 -1.71 0.52
N VAL A 187 12.79 -2.61 0.56
CA VAL A 187 12.96 -4.01 0.16
C VAL A 187 11.94 -4.44 -0.86
N ILE A 188 12.45 -5.01 -1.95
CA ILE A 188 11.63 -5.66 -2.95
C ILE A 188 12.07 -7.11 -3.06
N ARG A 189 11.14 -8.03 -2.82
CA ARG A 189 11.34 -9.45 -3.09
C ARG A 189 10.55 -9.85 -4.34
N GLY A 190 11.25 -10.38 -5.33
CA GLY A 190 10.71 -11.01 -6.52
C GLY A 190 10.10 -12.37 -6.22
N THR A 191 10.05 -13.21 -7.25
CA THR A 191 9.34 -14.47 -7.35
C THR A 191 10.31 -15.64 -7.52
N GLY A 192 9.80 -16.81 -7.87
CA GLY A 192 10.63 -17.94 -8.32
C GLY A 192 10.73 -18.03 -9.85
N ARG A 193 10.57 -16.92 -10.56
CA ARG A 193 10.49 -16.81 -12.03
C ARG A 193 11.31 -15.61 -12.46
N THR A 194 11.53 -15.45 -13.77
CA THR A 194 12.19 -14.26 -14.31
C THR A 194 11.48 -12.97 -13.90
N ASP A 195 12.17 -12.18 -13.10
CA ASP A 195 11.73 -10.90 -12.57
C ASP A 195 12.58 -9.75 -13.13
N THR A 196 12.04 -8.54 -13.09
CA THR A 196 12.78 -7.30 -13.32
C THR A 196 12.54 -6.38 -12.13
N LEU A 197 13.56 -6.23 -11.29
CA LEU A 197 13.53 -5.40 -10.10
C LEU A 197 14.50 -4.23 -10.28
N VAL A 198 13.98 -3.02 -10.24
CA VAL A 198 14.73 -1.78 -10.41
C VAL A 198 14.52 -0.90 -9.19
N GLY A 199 15.59 -0.67 -8.44
CA GLY A 199 15.66 0.24 -7.30
C GLY A 199 15.52 1.71 -7.69
N GLY A 200 15.59 2.57 -6.68
CA GLY A 200 15.47 4.02 -6.77
C GLY A 200 16.82 4.72 -6.60
N THR A 201 16.79 5.87 -5.91
CA THR A 201 18.00 6.63 -5.55
C THR A 201 18.39 6.46 -4.07
N GLY A 202 17.71 5.55 -3.36
CA GLY A 202 17.89 5.27 -1.95
C GLY A 202 18.69 3.98 -1.72
N ALA A 203 18.89 3.60 -0.46
CA ALA A 203 19.53 2.32 -0.17
C ALA A 203 18.50 1.19 -0.31
N ASP A 204 18.60 0.41 -1.39
CA ASP A 204 17.61 -0.60 -1.74
C ASP A 204 18.12 -2.03 -1.51
N THR A 205 17.24 -2.90 -1.04
CA THR A 205 17.46 -4.35 -0.98
C THR A 205 16.63 -5.04 -2.05
N LEU A 206 17.29 -5.61 -3.06
CA LEU A 206 16.64 -6.35 -4.14
C LEU A 206 16.90 -7.84 -3.96
N ILE A 207 15.86 -8.65 -3.85
CA ILE A 207 15.94 -10.11 -3.74
C ILE A 207 15.26 -10.70 -4.97
N GLY A 208 16.03 -11.21 -5.93
CA GLY A 208 15.50 -11.75 -7.19
C GLY A 208 14.65 -12.98 -6.95
N GLY A 209 15.24 -13.98 -6.29
CA GLY A 209 14.61 -15.26 -6.01
C GLY A 209 15.20 -16.33 -6.92
N ASN A 210 14.35 -17.19 -7.51
CA ASN A 210 14.85 -18.09 -8.57
C ASN A 210 14.45 -17.54 -9.92
N GLY A 211 15.17 -17.93 -10.97
CA GLY A 211 14.85 -17.50 -12.33
C GLY A 211 16.04 -16.77 -12.94
N ALA A 212 15.90 -16.34 -14.18
CA ALA A 212 16.89 -15.46 -14.80
C ALA A 212 16.38 -14.03 -14.65
N ASP A 213 16.90 -13.30 -13.67
CA ASP A 213 16.37 -12.00 -13.25
C ASP A 213 17.14 -10.82 -13.85
N ILE A 214 16.53 -9.64 -13.78
CA ILE A 214 17.16 -8.34 -14.04
C ILE A 214 17.07 -7.55 -12.74
N LEU A 215 18.21 -7.35 -12.08
CA LEU A 215 18.34 -6.62 -10.82
C LEU A 215 19.19 -5.37 -11.05
N ARG A 216 18.62 -4.19 -10.76
CA ARG A 216 19.31 -2.90 -10.89
C ARG A 216 19.13 -2.04 -9.64
N GLY A 217 20.19 -1.79 -8.89
CA GLY A 217 20.16 -0.93 -7.70
C GLY A 217 19.92 0.54 -8.02
N ASN A 218 20.47 1.01 -9.14
CA ASN A 218 20.49 2.41 -9.59
C ASN A 218 21.40 3.30 -8.75
N GLY A 219 20.89 4.02 -7.75
CA GLY A 219 21.73 4.92 -6.97
C GLY A 219 21.42 4.77 -5.48
N GLY A 220 22.42 4.99 -4.63
CA GLY A 220 22.31 4.69 -3.22
C GLY A 220 23.24 3.54 -2.85
N ASN A 221 23.20 3.10 -1.59
CA ASN A 221 24.04 1.98 -1.14
C ASN A 221 23.18 0.72 -1.11
N ASP A 222 23.29 -0.08 -2.17
CA ASP A 222 22.37 -1.16 -2.46
C ASP A 222 22.87 -2.53 -1.95
N THR A 223 21.91 -3.40 -1.66
CA THR A 223 22.15 -4.81 -1.32
C THR A 223 21.35 -5.70 -2.27
N ILE A 224 22.04 -6.42 -3.15
CA ILE A 224 21.41 -7.33 -4.10
C ILE A 224 21.64 -8.78 -3.67
N ASP A 225 20.56 -9.54 -3.51
CA ASP A 225 20.57 -10.99 -3.34
C ASP A 225 20.06 -11.66 -4.62
N ALA A 226 21.01 -12.10 -5.43
CA ALA A 226 20.84 -12.78 -6.71
C ALA A 226 20.99 -14.30 -6.57
N ARG A 227 21.07 -14.82 -5.35
CA ARG A 227 21.25 -16.27 -5.16
C ARG A 227 19.96 -17.00 -5.52
N ASP A 228 20.09 -18.02 -6.36
CA ASP A 228 19.06 -18.99 -6.56
C ASP A 228 19.48 -20.42 -6.16
N SER A 229 18.50 -21.31 -6.08
CA SER A 229 18.71 -22.73 -5.74
C SER A 229 18.90 -23.63 -6.96
N GLN A 230 18.77 -23.08 -8.17
CA GLN A 230 18.74 -23.81 -9.44
C GLN A 230 20.02 -23.62 -10.27
N GLY A 231 20.90 -22.70 -9.88
CA GLY A 231 22.05 -22.22 -10.63
C GLY A 231 21.66 -21.47 -11.91
N THR A 232 20.46 -20.85 -11.94
CA THR A 232 20.03 -20.10 -13.13
C THR A 232 20.83 -18.82 -13.18
N LYS A 233 21.52 -18.59 -14.30
CA LYS A 233 22.23 -17.34 -14.50
C LYS A 233 21.25 -16.18 -14.63
N ASP A 234 21.44 -15.14 -13.83
CA ASP A 234 20.72 -13.89 -13.98
C ASP A 234 21.09 -13.16 -15.26
N THR A 235 20.09 -12.49 -15.84
CA THR A 235 20.26 -11.72 -17.08
C THR A 235 21.08 -10.47 -16.82
N THR A 236 20.87 -9.81 -15.68
CA THR A 236 21.60 -8.60 -15.29
C THR A 236 21.59 -8.45 -13.78
N ILE A 237 22.77 -8.19 -13.22
CA ILE A 237 22.92 -7.73 -11.84
C ILE A 237 23.81 -6.49 -11.90
N ASP A 238 23.21 -5.32 -11.75
CA ASP A 238 23.91 -4.02 -11.79
C ASP A 238 23.62 -3.27 -10.49
N CYS A 239 24.63 -3.15 -9.62
CA CYS A 239 24.44 -2.45 -8.36
C CYS A 239 24.25 -0.93 -8.56
N GLY A 240 24.83 -0.35 -9.61
CA GLY A 240 24.69 1.07 -9.89
C GLY A 240 25.73 1.95 -9.18
N ALA A 241 25.28 3.07 -8.62
CA ALA A 241 26.15 4.10 -8.05
C ALA A 241 25.98 4.22 -6.55
N GLY A 242 27.05 3.95 -5.80
CA GLY A 242 27.10 4.13 -4.37
C GLY A 242 28.14 3.20 -3.77
N ALA A 243 27.92 2.73 -2.56
CA ALA A 243 28.71 1.67 -1.95
C ALA A 243 27.82 0.44 -1.77
N ASP A 244 27.98 -0.51 -2.67
CA ASP A 244 27.02 -1.57 -2.93
C ASP A 244 27.57 -2.95 -2.62
N THR A 245 26.67 -3.84 -2.26
CA THR A 245 26.98 -5.24 -2.01
C THR A 245 26.05 -6.15 -2.81
N ALA A 246 26.61 -7.18 -3.42
CA ALA A 246 25.84 -8.24 -4.05
C ALA A 246 26.23 -9.59 -3.47
N THR A 247 25.26 -10.48 -3.32
CA THR A 247 25.52 -11.92 -3.17
C THR A 247 24.94 -12.63 -4.36
N ALA A 248 25.76 -13.39 -5.06
CA ALA A 248 25.39 -14.03 -6.32
C ALA A 248 26.04 -15.41 -6.41
N ASP A 249 25.51 -16.27 -7.27
CA ASP A 249 26.07 -17.60 -7.46
C ASP A 249 27.28 -17.59 -8.41
N ALA A 250 27.76 -18.79 -8.78
CA ALA A 250 28.92 -18.93 -9.67
C ALA A 250 28.61 -18.57 -11.13
N ALA A 251 27.37 -18.72 -11.58
CA ALA A 251 26.94 -18.44 -12.94
C ALA A 251 26.76 -16.94 -13.20
N ASP A 252 26.49 -16.19 -12.14
CA ASP A 252 26.25 -14.76 -12.16
C ASP A 252 27.49 -13.89 -12.34
N ALA A 253 27.25 -12.73 -12.94
CA ALA A 253 28.27 -11.71 -13.17
C ALA A 253 27.77 -10.32 -12.74
N PRO A 254 27.71 -10.02 -11.43
CA PRO A 254 27.40 -8.68 -10.93
C PRO A 254 28.39 -7.64 -11.44
N VAL A 255 27.88 -6.47 -11.81
CA VAL A 255 28.66 -5.30 -12.22
C VAL A 255 28.36 -4.11 -11.32
N ASN A 256 29.31 -3.18 -11.26
CA ASN A 256 29.23 -1.97 -10.45
C ASN A 256 28.99 -2.21 -8.94
N CYS A 257 29.34 -3.39 -8.43
CA CYS A 257 29.23 -3.72 -7.01
C CYS A 257 30.61 -3.68 -6.35
N GLU A 258 30.79 -2.92 -5.27
CA GLU A 258 32.05 -2.81 -4.52
C GLU A 258 32.40 -4.12 -3.82
N SER A 259 31.39 -4.87 -3.37
CA SER A 259 31.56 -6.16 -2.72
C SER A 259 30.65 -7.21 -3.34
N VAL A 260 31.23 -8.35 -3.75
CA VAL A 260 30.47 -9.49 -4.28
C VAL A 260 30.78 -10.75 -3.47
N GLY A 261 29.82 -11.20 -2.68
CA GLY A 261 29.83 -12.50 -2.03
C GLY A 261 29.44 -13.61 -3.02
N ARG A 262 30.27 -14.64 -3.15
CA ARG A 262 30.00 -15.83 -3.97
C ARG A 262 29.60 -17.00 -3.09
N ARG A 263 28.50 -17.68 -3.41
CA ARG A 263 28.06 -18.89 -2.70
C ARG A 263 27.62 -19.99 -3.64
#